data_AF-A0A844Y0F1-F1
#
_entry.id   AF-A0A844Y0F1-F1
#
_cell.length_a   1.000
_cell.length_b   1.000
_cell.length_c   1.000
_cell.angle_alpha   90.00
_cell.angle_beta   90.00
_cell.angle_gamma   90.00
#
_symmetry.space_group_name_H-M   'P 1'
#
loop_
_entity.id
_entity.type
_entity.pdbx_description
1 polymer ?
#
loop_
_entity_poly.entity_id
_entity_poly.type
_entity_poly.pdbx_seq_one_letter_code
_entity_poly.pdbx_strand_id
1 'polypeptide(L)'
;MSQHTPNELTKIFARDRELITQLKTQDGRFARLADDYHEVNRQVHRIEAETEAASDERTEALKKQRLSLLDEITAIVTKARSAP
;
A
#
# COMPACT_ATOMS: atom_id res chain seq x y z
N MET A 1 16.65 -6.59 -12.09
CA MET A 1 15.20 -6.50 -11.79
C MET A 1 15.06 -6.31 -10.29
N SER A 2 15.21 -5.08 -9.79
CA SER A 2 15.11 -4.82 -8.36
C SER A 2 13.65 -4.96 -7.92
N GLN A 3 13.26 -6.16 -7.49
CA GLN A 3 11.94 -6.49 -6.95
C GLN A 3 11.68 -5.88 -5.55
N HIS A 4 12.32 -4.75 -5.25
CA HIS A 4 12.29 -4.11 -3.94
C HIS A 4 11.75 -2.69 -4.10
N THR A 5 10.46 -2.57 -4.42
CA THR A 5 9.78 -1.30 -4.21
C THR A 5 9.80 -1.01 -2.68
N PRO A 6 10.21 0.19 -2.24
CA PRO A 6 10.11 0.58 -0.84
C PRO A 6 8.63 0.64 -0.41
N ASN A 7 8.36 0.65 0.89
CA ASN A 7 6.99 0.76 1.44
C ASN A 7 6.00 -0.35 1.06
N GLU A 8 6.47 -1.56 0.77
CA GLU A 8 5.56 -2.69 0.54
C GLU A 8 4.73 -3.05 1.79
N LEU A 9 3.44 -3.35 1.60
CA LEU A 9 2.52 -3.73 2.68
C LEU A 9 3.04 -4.93 3.48
N THR A 10 3.69 -5.89 2.83
CA THR A 10 4.28 -7.08 3.48
C THR A 10 5.43 -6.73 4.43
N LYS A 11 6.11 -5.59 4.20
CA LYS A 11 7.16 -5.06 5.09
C LYS A 11 6.56 -4.20 6.19
N ILE A 12 5.58 -3.34 5.85
CA ILE A 12 4.90 -2.46 6.82
C ILE A 12 4.20 -3.31 7.90
N PHE A 13 3.50 -4.37 7.48
CA PHE A 13 2.76 -5.27 8.37
C PHE A 13 3.49 -6.60 8.58
N ALA A 14 4.82 -6.58 8.68
CA ALA A 14 5.63 -7.79 8.81
C ALA A 14 5.29 -8.65 10.04
N ARG A 15 4.73 -8.04 11.09
CA ARG A 15 4.28 -8.73 12.30
C ARG A 15 2.88 -9.35 12.16
N ASP A 16 2.10 -8.90 11.19
CA ASP A 16 0.70 -9.29 10.98
C ASP A 16 0.53 -10.07 9.66
N ARG A 17 1.58 -10.72 9.15
CA ARG A 17 1.59 -11.35 7.80
C ARG A 17 0.47 -12.36 7.58
N GLU A 18 0.17 -13.15 8.60
CA GLU A 18 -0.92 -14.13 8.54
C GLU A 18 -2.28 -13.44 8.42
N LEU A 19 -2.51 -12.41 9.26
CA LEU A 19 -3.71 -11.57 9.20
C LEU A 19 -3.86 -10.87 7.85
N ILE A 20 -2.79 -10.31 7.28
CA ILE A 20 -2.81 -9.72 5.94
C ILE A 20 -3.21 -10.75 4.89
N THR A 21 -2.66 -11.96 4.97
CA THR A 21 -2.98 -13.04 4.01
C THR A 21 -4.45 -13.44 4.12
N GLN A 22 -4.97 -13.53 5.34
CA GLN A 22 -6.39 -13.79 5.59
C GLN A 22 -7.26 -12.67 5.03
N LEU A 23 -6.96 -11.41 5.34
CA LEU A 23 -7.73 -10.26 4.86
C LEU A 23 -7.73 -10.15 3.33
N LYS A 24 -6.61 -10.46 2.65
CA LYS A 24 -6.56 -10.50 1.18
C LYS A 24 -7.51 -11.54 0.57
N THR A 25 -7.82 -12.62 1.28
CA THR A 25 -8.69 -13.70 0.77
C THR A 25 -10.14 -13.56 1.22
N GLN A 26 -10.38 -12.98 2.39
CA GLN A 26 -11.70 -12.93 3.03
C GLN A 26 -12.37 -11.55 2.97
N ASP A 27 -11.60 -10.48 2.82
CA ASP A 27 -12.11 -9.11 2.74
C ASP A 27 -11.85 -8.51 1.35
N GLY A 28 -12.90 -8.50 0.51
CA GLY A 28 -12.82 -7.95 -0.84
C GLY A 28 -12.54 -6.45 -0.90
N ARG A 29 -12.85 -5.69 0.16
CA ARG A 29 -12.44 -4.27 0.27
C ARG A 29 -10.95 -4.19 0.53
N PHE A 30 -10.44 -4.99 1.47
CA PHE A 30 -9.00 -5.04 1.76
C PHE A 30 -8.19 -5.43 0.53
N ALA A 31 -8.64 -6.44 -0.22
CA ALA A 31 -7.96 -6.89 -1.44
C ALA A 31 -7.79 -5.74 -2.46
N ARG A 32 -8.88 -4.99 -2.72
CA ARG A 32 -8.85 -3.83 -3.63
C ARG A 32 -7.93 -2.72 -3.12
N LEU A 33 -8.04 -2.36 -1.84
CA LEU A 33 -7.18 -1.34 -1.23
C LEU A 33 -5.69 -1.73 -1.31
N ALA A 34 -5.37 -3.00 -1.09
CA ALA A 34 -4.01 -3.51 -1.20
C ALA A 34 -3.49 -3.39 -2.64
N ASP A 35 -4.29 -3.76 -3.64
CA ASP A 35 -3.91 -3.66 -5.06
C ASP A 35 -3.72 -2.20 -5.49
N ASP A 36 -4.65 -1.31 -5.10
CA ASP A 36 -4.56 0.13 -5.37
C ASP A 36 -3.32 0.72 -4.72
N TYR A 37 -3.04 0.36 -3.46
CA TYR A 37 -1.84 0.80 -2.76
C TYR A 37 -0.57 0.34 -3.47
N HIS A 38 -0.52 -0.94 -3.89
CA HIS A 38 0.62 -1.48 -4.62
C HIS A 38 0.86 -0.74 -5.95
N GLU A 39 -0.19 -0.39 -6.68
CA GLU A 39 -0.06 0.36 -7.93
C GLU A 39 0.42 1.80 -7.71
N VAL A 40 -0.20 2.53 -6.77
CA VAL A 40 0.21 3.90 -6.43
C VAL A 40 1.65 3.91 -5.90
N ASN A 41 2.04 2.95 -5.06
CA ASN A 41 3.39 2.85 -4.55
C ASN A 41 4.43 2.60 -5.66
N ARG A 42 4.10 1.74 -6.64
CA ARG A 42 4.95 1.54 -7.82
C ARG A 42 5.06 2.80 -8.67
N GLN A 43 3.96 3.54 -8.88
CA GLN A 43 3.98 4.81 -9.61
C GLN A 43 4.87 5.84 -8.93
N VAL A 44 4.70 6.05 -7.63
CA VAL A 44 5.55 6.96 -6.84
C VAL A 44 7.01 6.55 -6.95
N HIS A 45 7.32 5.25 -6.82
CA HIS A 45 8.69 4.78 -6.94
C HIS A 45 9.29 4.99 -8.33
N ARG A 46 8.53 4.81 -9.42
CA ARG A 46 9.00 5.10 -10.78
C ARG A 46 9.34 6.58 -10.97
N ILE A 47 8.52 7.47 -10.42
CA ILE A 47 8.75 8.91 -10.47
C ILE A 47 9.98 9.29 -9.63
N GLU A 48 10.06 8.80 -8.38
CA GLU A 48 11.20 9.06 -7.47
C GLU A 48 12.53 8.48 -7.99
N ALA A 49 12.48 7.38 -8.74
CA ALA A 49 13.65 6.80 -9.41
C ALA A 49 13.96 7.45 -10.77
N GLU A 50 13.35 8.60 -11.08
CA GLU A 50 13.48 9.35 -12.35
C GLU A 50 13.20 8.49 -13.60
N THR A 51 12.49 7.38 -13.44
CA THR A 51 12.14 6.44 -14.51
C THR A 51 10.88 6.91 -15.26
N GLU A 52 10.04 7.73 -14.62
CA GLU A 52 8.87 8.37 -15.22
C GLU A 52 8.89 9.87 -14.91
N ALA A 53 8.79 10.72 -15.94
CA ALA A 53 8.65 12.16 -15.74
C ALA A 53 7.22 12.49 -15.27
N ALA A 54 7.12 13.22 -14.17
CA ALA A 54 5.86 13.72 -13.64
C ALA A 54 6.04 15.15 -13.14
N SER A 55 4.97 15.95 -13.14
CA SER A 55 4.97 17.24 -12.46
C SER A 55 5.05 17.05 -10.94
N ASP A 56 5.57 18.06 -10.24
CA ASP A 56 5.59 18.07 -8.77
C ASP A 56 4.19 17.88 -8.18
N GLU A 57 3.19 18.53 -8.79
CA GLU A 57 1.78 18.43 -8.40
C GLU A 57 1.25 16.99 -8.50
N ARG A 58 1.55 16.28 -9.59
CA ARG A 58 1.16 14.87 -9.78
C ARG A 58 1.87 13.98 -8.75
N THR A 59 3.15 14.22 -8.52
CA THR A 59 3.96 13.48 -7.55
C THR A 59 3.38 13.62 -6.13
N GLU A 60 3.04 14.84 -5.72
CA GLU A 60 2.45 15.10 -4.41
C GLU A 60 1.03 14.52 -4.28
N ALA A 61 0.23 14.56 -5.35
CA ALA A 61 -1.08 13.90 -5.37
C ALA A 61 -0.96 12.38 -5.15
N LEU A 62 -0.02 11.72 -5.84
CA LEU A 62 0.22 10.28 -5.68
C LEU A 62 0.74 9.92 -4.28
N LYS A 63 1.63 10.74 -3.70
CA LYS A 63 2.09 10.53 -2.31
C LYS A 63 0.95 10.65 -1.31
N LYS A 64 0.06 11.65 -1.47
CA LYS A 64 -1.14 11.81 -0.64
C LYS A 64 -2.10 10.63 -0.79
N GLN A 65 -2.30 10.15 -2.02
CA GLN A 65 -3.12 8.97 -2.28
C GLN A 65 -2.53 7.72 -1.63
N ARG A 66 -1.21 7.50 -1.71
CA ARG A 66 -0.52 6.40 -1.03
C ARG A 66 -0.75 6.44 0.48
N LEU A 67 -0.65 7.63 1.09
CA LEU A 67 -0.89 7.80 2.52
C LEU A 67 -2.34 7.49 2.90
N SER A 68 -3.31 8.04 2.16
CA SER A 68 -4.74 7.77 2.40
C SER A 68 -5.07 6.28 2.32
N LEU A 69 -4.55 5.59 1.31
CA LEU A 69 -4.74 4.14 1.16
C LEU A 69 -4.10 3.37 2.32
N LEU A 70 -2.91 3.79 2.77
CA LEU A 70 -2.25 3.17 3.92
C LEU A 70 -3.05 3.34 5.21
N ASP A 71 -3.64 4.51 5.42
CA ASP A 71 -4.47 4.80 6.60
C ASP A 71 -5.71 3.90 6.63
N GLU A 72 -6.40 3.74 5.50
CA GLU A 72 -7.55 2.84 5.38
C GLU A 72 -7.18 1.37 5.63
N ILE A 73 -6.08 0.91 5.03
CA ILE A 73 -5.54 -0.44 5.25
C ILE A 73 -5.21 -0.64 6.73
N THR A 74 -4.52 0.32 7.35
CA THR A 74 -4.13 0.27 8.76
C THR A 74 -5.34 0.20 9.67
N ALA A 75 -6.41 0.93 9.36
CA ALA A 75 -7.66 0.88 10.11
C ALA A 75 -8.32 -0.51 10.04
N ILE A 76 -8.34 -1.15 8.86
CA ILE A 76 -8.87 -2.52 8.70
C ILE A 76 -8.01 -3.52 9.49
N VAL A 77 -6.69 -3.47 9.33
CA VAL A 77 -5.77 -4.38 10.04
C VAL A 77 -5.89 -4.23 11.55
N THR A 78 -5.92 -3.00 12.05
CA THR A 78 -6.07 -2.72 13.48
C THR A 78 -7.39 -3.25 14.01
N LYS A 79 -8.49 -3.03 13.28
CA LYS A 79 -9.81 -3.55 13.64
C LYS A 79 -9.83 -5.09 13.66
N ALA A 80 -9.24 -5.73 12.66
CA ALA A 80 -9.21 -7.19 12.57
C ALA A 80 -8.32 -7.82 13.66
N ARG A 81 -7.20 -7.18 14.02
CA ARG A 81 -6.33 -7.61 15.12
C ARG A 81 -6.99 -7.50 16.49
N SER A 82 -7.86 -6.50 16.68
CA SER A 82 -8.60 -6.28 17.93
C SER A 82 -9.92 -7.05 18.01
N ALA A 83 -10.27 -7.82 16.98
CA ALA A 83 -11.43 -8.71 17.03
C ALA A 83 -11.12 -9.90 17.96
N PRO A 84 -12.04 -10.26 18.88
CA PRO A 84 -11.85 -11.36 19.83
C PRO A 84 -11.95 -12.75 19.19
#